data_AF-A0A967UL20-F1
#
_entry.id   AF-A0A967UL20-F1
#
_cell.length_a   1.000
_cell.length_b   1.000
_cell.length_c   1.000
_cell.angle_alpha   90.00
_cell.angle_beta   90.00
_cell.angle_gamma   90.00
#
_symmetry.space_group_name_H-M   'P 1'
#
loop_
_entity.id
_entity.type
_entity.pdbx_description
1 polymer ?
#
loop_
_entity_poly.entity_id
_entity_poly.type
_entity_poly.pdbx_seq_one_letter_code
_entity_poly.pdbx_strand_id
1 'polypeptide(L)' 'MNAGNQAAHALLQLLTDDNAAHRCLAAQALGRTGGSAAVPALLERLHDEDEDVRLDAVEALGALGDSRAVEPLCGLFASA' A
#
# COMPACT_ATOMS: atom_id res chain seq x y z
N MET A 1 22.43 7.51 -1.09
CA MET A 1 21.00 7.47 -0.73
C MET A 1 20.86 8.04 0.69
N ASN A 2 19.91 8.92 0.97
CA ASN A 2 19.68 9.37 2.35
C ASN A 2 18.79 8.36 3.10
N ALA A 3 18.77 8.43 4.44
CA ALA A 3 18.07 7.47 5.29
C ALA A 3 16.56 7.35 4.98
N GLY A 4 15.90 8.44 4.58
CA GLY A 4 14.48 8.43 4.22
C GLY A 4 14.19 7.63 2.95
N ASN A 5 15.07 7.71 1.95
CA ASN A 5 14.92 6.94 0.72
C ASN A 5 15.18 5.43 0.95
N GLN A 6 16.07 5.11 1.89
CA GLN A 6 16.33 3.73 2.29
C GLN A 6 15.15 3.13 3.09
N ALA A 7 14.55 3.91 3.99
CA ALA A 7 13.37 3.47 4.75
C ALA A 7 12.18 3.20 3.81
N ALA A 8 11.90 4.11 2.86
CA ALA A 8 10.85 3.89 1.86
C ALA A 8 11.10 2.62 1.04
N HIS A 9 12.34 2.37 0.62
CA HIS A 9 12.69 1.16 -0.11
C HIS A 9 12.49 -0.12 0.71
N ALA A 10 12.87 -0.13 1.99
CA ALA A 10 12.65 -1.28 2.87
C ALA A 10 11.16 -1.57 3.07
N LEU A 11 10.34 -0.54 3.26
CA LEU A 11 8.89 -0.72 3.37
C LEU A 11 8.28 -1.28 2.08
N LEU A 12 8.76 -0.84 0.91
CA LEU A 12 8.31 -1.40 -0.37
C LEU A 12 8.65 -2.89 -0.51
N GLN A 13 9.80 -3.34 0.02
CA GLN A 13 10.14 -4.76 0.05
C GLN A 13 9.25 -5.54 1.02
N LEU A 14 8.90 -4.96 2.17
CA LEU A 14 8.01 -5.62 3.14
C LEU A 14 6.58 -5.79 2.65
N LEU A 15 6.13 -5.03 1.64
CA LEU A 15 4.85 -5.28 1.00
C LEU A 15 4.78 -6.65 0.32
N THR A 16 5.91 -7.30 0.03
CA THR A 16 5.96 -8.64 -0.59
C THR A 16 6.45 -9.72 0.37
N ASP A 17 6.49 -9.44 1.68
CA ASP A 17 6.91 -10.40 2.68
C ASP A 17 5.87 -11.53 2.83
N ASP A 18 6.33 -12.75 3.08
CA ASP A 18 5.45 -13.92 3.28
C ASP A 18 4.53 -13.74 4.50
N ASN A 19 4.95 -12.96 5.50
CA ASN A 19 4.16 -12.69 6.68
C ASN A 19 3.20 -11.50 6.45
N ALA A 20 1.89 -11.79 6.48
CA ALA A 20 0.84 -10.78 6.32
C ALA A 20 0.98 -9.58 7.28
N ALA A 21 1.41 -9.81 8.53
CA ALA A 21 1.61 -8.74 9.50
C ALA A 21 2.72 -7.76 9.06
N HIS A 22 3.77 -8.24 8.40
CA HIS A 22 4.80 -7.36 7.83
C HIS A 22 4.24 -6.53 6.66
N ARG A 23 3.41 -7.14 5.81
CA ARG A 23 2.74 -6.44 4.71
C ARG A 23 1.80 -5.35 5.21
N CYS A 24 0.97 -5.64 6.23
CA CYS A 24 0.11 -4.66 6.92
C CYS A 24 0.93 -3.48 7.44
N LEU A 25 1.96 -3.76 8.24
CA LEU A 25 2.82 -2.71 8.82
C LEU A 25 3.48 -1.86 7.73
N ALA A 26 3.89 -2.48 6.61
CA ALA A 26 4.44 -1.77 5.47
C ALA A 26 3.40 -0.86 4.80
N ALA A 27 2.19 -1.36 4.54
CA ALA A 27 1.11 -0.57 3.94
C ALA A 27 0.75 0.64 4.81
N GLN A 28 0.53 0.42 6.11
CA GLN A 28 0.25 1.48 7.07
C GLN A 28 1.37 2.53 7.15
N ALA A 29 2.63 2.08 7.19
CA ALA A 29 3.77 2.99 7.22
C ALA A 29 3.89 3.81 5.93
N LEU A 30 3.72 3.18 4.76
CA LEU A 30 3.73 3.86 3.47
C LEU A 30 2.56 4.84 3.32
N GLY A 31 1.38 4.54 3.86
CA GLY A 31 0.27 5.50 3.90
C GLY A 31 0.59 6.75 4.72
N ARG A 32 1.31 6.59 5.84
CA ARG A 32 1.67 7.70 6.74
C ARG A 32 2.88 8.52 6.30
N THR A 33 3.88 7.87 5.71
CA THR A 33 5.19 8.48 5.45
C THR A 33 5.65 8.40 4.00
N GLY A 34 4.95 7.61 3.18
CA GLY A 34 5.26 7.45 1.77
C GLY A 34 4.84 8.66 0.94
N GLY A 35 5.14 8.58 -0.35
CA GLY A 35 4.65 9.54 -1.34
C GLY A 35 4.12 8.81 -2.57
N SER A 36 3.82 9.55 -3.63
CA SER A 36 3.29 9.02 -4.89
C SER A 36 4.06 7.83 -5.48
N ALA A 37 5.35 7.66 -5.15
CA ALA A 37 6.14 6.51 -5.59
C ALA A 37 5.67 5.16 -4.99
N ALA A 38 4.99 5.17 -3.84
CA ALA A 38 4.47 3.96 -3.18
C ALA A 38 3.15 3.46 -3.77
N VAL A 39 2.43 4.32 -4.49
CA VAL A 39 1.08 4.06 -5.01
C VAL A 39 1.01 2.80 -5.86
N PRO A 40 1.91 2.54 -6.83
CA PRO A 40 1.83 1.32 -7.64
C PRO A 40 1.92 0.04 -6.80
N ALA A 41 2.79 -0.01 -5.79
CA ALA A 41 2.96 -1.18 -4.94
C ALA A 41 1.76 -1.39 -4.00
N LEU A 42 1.20 -0.30 -3.47
CA LEU A 42 -0.02 -0.36 -2.66
C LEU A 42 -1.24 -0.79 -3.48
N LEU A 43 -1.33 -0.38 -4.75
CA LEU A 43 -2.39 -0.84 -5.65
C LEU A 43 -2.39 -2.35 -5.85
N GLU A 44 -1.21 -2.98 -5.94
CA GLU A 44 -1.13 -4.45 -6.02
C GLU A 44 -1.64 -5.14 -4.74
N ARG A 45 -1.55 -4.47 -3.59
CA ARG A 45 -2.05 -5.00 -2.30
C ARG A 45 -3.57 -4.91 -2.14
N LEU A 46 -4.28 -4.23 -3.03
CA LEU A 46 -5.74 -4.32 -3.09
C LEU A 46 -6.25 -5.74 -3.39
N HIS A 47 -5.39 -6.60 -3.92
CA HIS A 47 -5.67 -8.00 -4.24
C HIS A 47 -4.88 -8.98 -3.37
N ASP A 48 -4.39 -8.53 -2.21
CA ASP A 48 -3.70 -9.40 -1.27
C ASP A 48 -4.61 -10.52 -0.77
N GLU A 49 -4.03 -11.69 -0.50
CA GLU A 49 -4.75 -12.85 0.03
C GLU A 49 -5.33 -12.56 1.42
N ASP A 50 -4.64 -11.73 2.20
CA ASP A 50 -5.01 -11.38 3.56
C ASP A 50 -5.93 -10.14 3.57
N GLU A 51 -7.03 -10.22 4.31
CA GLU A 51 -8.04 -9.17 4.36
C GLU A 51 -7.55 -7.89 5.03
N ASP A 52 -6.75 -8.01 6.09
CA ASP A 52 -6.21 -6.87 6.81
C ASP A 52 -5.21 -6.12 5.92
N VAL A 53 -4.42 -6.84 5.12
CA VAL A 53 -3.52 -6.21 4.14
C VAL A 53 -4.29 -5.45 3.06
N ARG A 54 -5.41 -6.01 2.57
CA ARG A 54 -6.27 -5.29 1.61
C ARG A 54 -6.85 -4.02 2.22
N LEU A 55 -7.33 -4.08 3.46
CA LEU A 55 -7.89 -2.93 4.18
C LEU A 55 -6.83 -1.83 4.36
N ASP A 56 -5.66 -2.20 4.87
CA ASP A 56 -4.54 -1.27 5.07
C ASP A 56 -4.08 -0.63 3.75
N ALA A 57 -4.11 -1.38 2.65
CA ALA A 57 -3.78 -0.84 1.32
C ALA A 57 -4.80 0.21 0.86
N VAL A 58 -6.10 -0.02 1.07
CA VAL A 58 -7.16 0.96 0.79
C VAL A 58 -6.95 2.23 1.62
N GLU A 59 -6.74 2.09 2.93
CA GLU A 59 -6.52 3.23 3.83
C GLU A 59 -5.27 4.02 3.44
N ALA A 60 -4.16 3.32 3.14
CA ALA A 60 -2.91 3.94 2.73
C ALA A 60 -3.06 4.73 1.41
N LEU A 61 -3.74 4.15 0.41
CA LEU A 61 -4.01 4.83 -0.86
C LEU A 61 -4.89 6.08 -0.67
N GLY A 62 -5.90 5.99 0.21
CA GLY A 62 -6.73 7.14 0.59
C GLY A 62 -5.93 8.25 1.28
N ALA A 63 -5.03 7.89 2.19
CA ALA A 63 -4.16 8.83 2.90
C ALA A 63 -3.16 9.54 1.97
N LEU A 64 -2.64 8.82 0.97
CA LEU A 64 -1.71 9.38 -0.02
C LEU A 64 -2.40 10.33 -1.01
N GLY A 65 -3.71 10.18 -1.23
CA GLY A 65 -4.51 11.10 -2.05
C GLY A 65 -4.11 11.16 -3.53
N ASP A 66 -3.42 10.14 -4.03
CA ASP A 66 -2.97 10.10 -5.43
C ASP A 66 -4.12 9.66 -6.34
N SER A 67 -4.42 10.44 -7.37
CA SER A 67 -5.57 10.21 -8.24
C SER A 67 -5.52 8.88 -9.00
N ARG A 68 -4.34 8.27 -9.14
CA ARG A 68 -4.20 6.92 -9.74
C ARG A 68 -4.91 5.84 -8.95
N ALA A 69 -5.23 6.09 -7.67
CA ALA A 69 -5.95 5.14 -6.84
C ALA A 69 -7.47 5.16 -7.05
N VAL A 70 -8.03 6.22 -7.65
CA VAL A 70 -9.49 6.41 -7.71
C VAL A 70 -10.18 5.30 -8.49
N GLU A 71 -9.73 5.01 -9.71
CA GLU A 71 -10.37 3.98 -10.55
C GLU A 71 -10.22 2.56 -9.95
N PRO A 72 -9.02 2.12 -9.49
CA PRO A 72 -8.89 0.85 -8.80
C PRO A 72 -9.79 0.70 -7.57
N LEU A 73 -9.86 1.73 -6.71
CA LEU A 73 -10.70 1.70 -5.51
C LEU A 73 -12.20 1.65 -5.85
N CYS A 74 -12.65 2.40 -6.86
CA CYS A 74 -14.03 2.30 -7.36
C CYS A 74 -14.35 0.90 -7.90
N GLY A 75 -13.37 0.25 -8.57
CA GLY A 75 -13.52 -1.10 -9.12
C GLY A 75 -13.79 -2.19 -8.08
N LEU A 76 -13.35 -1.99 -6.82
CA LEU A 76 -13.62 -2.92 -5.71
C LEU A 76 -15.12 -3.04 -5.41
N PHE A 77 -15.89 -1.98 -5.61
CA PHE A 77 -17.34 -1.98 -5.35
C PHE A 77 -18.16 -2.46 -6.55
N ALA A 78 -17.59 -2.43 -7.75
CA ALA A 78 -18.25 -2.90 -8.97
C ALA A 78 -18.18 -4.41 -9.15
N SER A 79 -17.37 -5.09 -8.34
CA SER A 79 -17.12 -6.54 -8.41
C SER A 79 -17.74 -7.33 -7.24
N ALA A 80 -18.53 -6.68 -6.38
CA ALA A 80 -19.34 -7.27 -5.32
C ALA A 80 -20.81 -7.41 -5.74
#